data_AF-A0A520CNG3-F1
#
_entry.id   AF-A0A520CNG3-F1
#
_cell.length_a   1.000
_cell.length_b   1.000
_cell.length_c   1.000
_cell.angle_alpha   90.00
_cell.angle_beta   90.00
_cell.angle_gamma   90.00
#
_symmetry.space_group_name_H-M   'P 1'
#
loop_
_entity.id
_entity.type
_entity.pdbx_description
1 polymer ?
#
loop_
_entity_poly.entity_id
_entity_poly.type
_entity_poly.pdbx_seq_one_letter_code
_entity_poly.pdbx_strand_id
1 'polypeptide(L)'
;MQYHLEPLQPFGVIIRNQNTEGTIAQFSTEQILDWVNTFKIVVFKGYQTFTKQDLAMYGQKLGEPLQWAFGAINDLKVKPDTENYIFTDHAVPMHWDGAFVGKIPYVILFQCIIAPKKEDMGGTTFADTQKILENAPKEKFEAWSKVVITYKTKKVVHFGGEITQKFIDKHKVTGKEIIRYAEPVDDLNPVSLDFKGLISKTPEEFIKETREYLYHPDNLYTHRWEAGDIVLADNHTLLHGREAFQNPNERYIQRINILHRPKGFSIQRFIKNSLTIRRKEFFVAELPIFMIPLLLNINSLSDFLQPTLYLGLLAIILLFNIGDIINCYDDYKLDSIYKSHLSNAVFELGKKNVLAQIIISGILALILTCIVAVQTNQIYLIPLTIIGGFIGLQYSVKPFKFKSQGIWQLLCLWGIIFFGPMLYTSIITNGFPYYVQLLIFALYGFHQMGIIMLNTAEDYTEDKANGLNTIIVKLGFHRAMNFAYYLVIISGLLLHLTFAAFLYQQLSPWY
;
A
#
# COMPACT_ATOMS: atom_id res chain seq x y z
N MET A 1 -36.47 13.40 1.86
CA MET A 1 -35.14 12.80 1.61
C MET A 1 -34.82 13.01 0.14
N GLN A 2 -33.60 13.43 -0.21
CA GLN A 2 -33.22 13.77 -1.60
C GLN A 2 -32.79 12.53 -2.43
N TYR A 3 -33.18 11.32 -2.02
CA TYR A 3 -32.92 10.08 -2.73
C TYR A 3 -34.08 9.11 -2.54
N HIS A 4 -34.18 8.12 -3.42
CA HIS A 4 -35.12 7.01 -3.30
C HIS A 4 -34.39 5.67 -3.43
N LEU A 5 -34.96 4.66 -2.78
CA LEU A 5 -34.49 3.29 -2.82
C LEU A 5 -35.37 2.51 -3.79
N GLU A 6 -34.78 1.93 -4.83
CA GLU A 6 -35.45 1.04 -5.76
C GLU A 6 -34.89 -0.38 -5.56
N PRO A 7 -35.70 -1.38 -5.22
CA PRO A 7 -35.22 -2.75 -5.06
C PRO A 7 -34.75 -3.31 -6.41
N LEU A 8 -33.61 -3.98 -6.41
CA LEU A 8 -33.14 -4.78 -7.54
C LEU A 8 -33.71 -6.19 -7.42
N GLN A 9 -33.94 -6.82 -8.57
CA GLN A 9 -34.31 -8.22 -8.66
C GLN A 9 -33.10 -9.06 -9.12
N PRO A 10 -32.84 -10.24 -8.54
CA PRO A 10 -33.61 -10.86 -7.44
C PRO A 10 -33.20 -10.39 -6.03
N PHE A 11 -32.15 -9.58 -5.91
CA PHE A 11 -31.69 -8.94 -4.66
C PHE A 11 -30.90 -7.67 -4.99
N GLY A 12 -30.64 -6.83 -3.96
CA GLY A 12 -29.91 -5.57 -4.11
C GLY A 12 -30.80 -4.33 -4.05
N VAL A 13 -30.17 -3.16 -4.11
CA VAL A 13 -30.88 -1.88 -4.13
C VAL A 13 -30.17 -0.86 -5.02
N ILE A 14 -30.94 -0.07 -5.76
CA ILE A 14 -30.49 1.18 -6.35
C ILE A 14 -30.83 2.32 -5.39
N ILE A 15 -29.84 3.15 -5.11
CA ILE A 15 -30.00 4.42 -4.42
C ILE A 15 -29.88 5.49 -5.49
N ARG A 16 -31.01 6.10 -5.86
CA ARG A 16 -31.05 7.07 -6.95
C ARG A 16 -31.18 8.47 -6.40
N ASN A 17 -30.25 9.33 -6.79
CA ASN A 17 -30.26 10.74 -6.44
C ASN A 17 -31.40 11.46 -7.17
N GLN A 18 -32.11 12.34 -6.48
CA GLN A 18 -33.13 13.20 -7.10
C GLN A 18 -32.55 14.53 -7.58
N ASN A 19 -31.37 14.93 -7.08
CA ASN A 19 -30.64 16.11 -7.52
C ASN A 19 -29.37 15.68 -8.29
N THR A 20 -28.97 16.37 -9.35
CA THR A 20 -27.75 16.01 -10.12
C THR A 20 -26.45 16.45 -9.46
N GLU A 21 -26.53 17.14 -8.31
CA GLU A 21 -25.38 17.65 -7.58
C GLU A 21 -25.08 16.76 -6.36
N GLY A 22 -23.80 16.41 -6.18
CA GLY A 22 -23.32 15.66 -5.02
C GLY A 22 -22.69 14.30 -5.34
N THR A 23 -21.91 13.81 -4.39
CA THR A 23 -21.27 12.49 -4.44
C THR A 23 -21.87 11.60 -3.34
N ILE A 24 -21.60 10.29 -3.39
CA ILE A 24 -22.06 9.37 -2.35
C ILE A 24 -21.41 9.62 -0.97
N ALA A 25 -20.40 10.50 -0.89
CA ALA A 25 -19.77 10.91 0.36
C ALA A 25 -20.69 11.74 1.29
N GLN A 26 -21.90 12.09 0.83
CA GLN A 26 -22.94 12.68 1.68
C GLN A 26 -23.50 11.70 2.72
N PHE A 27 -23.39 10.39 2.47
CA PHE A 27 -23.85 9.34 3.37
C PHE A 27 -22.75 8.98 4.38
N SER A 28 -23.14 8.60 5.59
CA SER A 28 -22.17 8.11 6.57
C SER A 28 -21.64 6.72 6.18
N THR A 29 -20.41 6.41 6.61
CA THR A 29 -19.84 5.08 6.43
C THR A 29 -20.76 4.00 7.03
N GLU A 30 -21.34 4.26 8.21
CA GLU A 30 -22.25 3.33 8.87
C GLU A 30 -23.48 3.04 8.01
N GLN A 31 -24.08 4.07 7.41
CA GLN A 31 -25.26 3.93 6.57
C GLN A 31 -24.94 3.11 5.31
N ILE A 32 -23.82 3.37 4.65
CA ILE A 32 -23.42 2.64 3.45
C ILE A 32 -23.14 1.17 3.78
N LEU A 33 -22.39 0.90 4.86
CA LEU A 33 -22.09 -0.47 5.26
C LEU A 33 -23.33 -1.22 5.74
N ASP A 34 -24.31 -0.54 6.34
CA ASP A 34 -25.61 -1.11 6.69
C ASP A 34 -26.40 -1.51 5.44
N TRP A 35 -26.45 -0.66 4.43
CA TRP A 35 -27.05 -1.00 3.14
C TRP A 35 -26.34 -2.15 2.45
N VAL A 36 -25.01 -2.17 2.43
CA VAL A 36 -24.24 -3.29 1.85
C VAL A 36 -24.55 -4.60 2.59
N ASN A 37 -24.59 -4.58 3.92
CA ASN A 37 -24.92 -5.77 4.71
C ASN A 37 -26.38 -6.26 4.45
N THR A 38 -27.32 -5.31 4.36
CA THR A 38 -28.75 -5.60 4.18
C THR A 38 -29.06 -6.08 2.78
N PHE A 39 -28.59 -5.38 1.76
CA PHE A 39 -28.96 -5.60 0.36
C PHE A 39 -27.92 -6.38 -0.44
N LYS A 40 -26.73 -6.62 0.11
CA LYS A 40 -25.58 -7.32 -0.51
C LYS A 40 -24.92 -6.57 -1.66
N ILE A 41 -25.71 -5.93 -2.50
CA ILE A 41 -25.27 -5.03 -3.56
C ILE A 41 -26.04 -3.72 -3.50
N VAL A 42 -25.30 -2.61 -3.56
CA VAL A 42 -25.83 -1.25 -3.53
C VAL A 42 -25.30 -0.52 -4.75
N VAL A 43 -26.22 -0.03 -5.58
CA VAL A 43 -25.91 0.69 -6.82
C VAL A 43 -26.34 2.14 -6.66
N PHE A 44 -25.40 3.08 -6.73
CA PHE A 44 -25.67 4.50 -6.67
C PHE A 44 -25.81 5.06 -8.09
N LYS A 45 -26.96 5.66 -8.40
CA LYS A 45 -27.26 6.28 -9.70
C LYS A 45 -27.57 7.77 -9.55
N GLY A 46 -27.12 8.57 -10.52
CA GLY A 46 -27.30 10.04 -10.51
C GLY A 46 -26.37 10.78 -9.54
N TYR A 47 -25.25 10.17 -9.15
CA TYR A 47 -24.21 10.78 -8.34
C TYR A 47 -22.99 11.13 -9.18
N GLN A 48 -22.24 12.15 -8.78
CA GLN A 48 -20.95 12.46 -9.39
C GLN A 48 -19.91 11.42 -9.00
N THR A 49 -19.11 10.99 -9.97
CA THR A 49 -17.93 10.14 -9.74
C THR A 49 -16.82 10.92 -9.06
N PHE A 50 -16.01 10.22 -8.29
CA PHE A 50 -14.80 10.75 -7.69
C PHE A 50 -13.64 10.82 -8.69
N THR A 51 -12.74 11.77 -8.47
CA THR A 51 -11.39 11.66 -9.05
C THR A 51 -10.70 10.39 -8.52
N LYS A 52 -9.64 9.91 -9.18
CA LYS A 52 -8.92 8.71 -8.74
C LYS A 52 -8.40 8.83 -7.30
N GLN A 53 -7.88 9.99 -6.91
CA GLN A 53 -7.40 10.25 -5.56
C GLN A 53 -8.56 10.32 -4.55
N ASP A 54 -9.66 11.01 -4.89
CA ASP A 54 -10.82 11.09 -4.00
C ASP A 54 -11.48 9.72 -3.80
N LEU A 55 -11.49 8.86 -4.83
CA LEU A 55 -11.99 7.48 -4.74
C LEU A 55 -11.15 6.65 -3.76
N ALA A 56 -9.81 6.77 -3.83
CA ALA A 56 -8.91 6.09 -2.92
C ALA A 56 -9.11 6.54 -1.46
N MET A 57 -9.20 7.86 -1.24
CA MET A 57 -9.49 8.44 0.07
C MET A 57 -10.88 8.03 0.58
N TYR A 58 -11.86 7.93 -0.32
CA TYR A 58 -13.21 7.49 0.03
C TYR A 58 -13.25 6.01 0.42
N GLY A 59 -12.57 5.13 -0.34
CA GLY A 59 -12.41 3.72 0.02
C GLY A 59 -11.77 3.53 1.40
N GLN A 60 -10.81 4.38 1.75
CA GLN A 60 -10.19 4.40 3.08
C GLN A 60 -11.16 4.78 4.22
N LYS A 61 -12.21 5.57 3.95
CA LYS A 61 -13.25 5.88 4.95
C LYS A 61 -14.15 4.67 5.22
N LEU A 62 -14.38 3.84 4.21
CA LEU A 62 -15.22 2.64 4.31
C LEU A 62 -14.53 1.48 5.03
N GLY A 63 -13.21 1.38 4.91
CA GLY A 63 -12.39 0.34 5.56
C GLY A 63 -10.91 0.49 5.22
N GLU A 64 -10.10 -0.55 5.44
CA GLU A 64 -8.67 -0.55 5.04
C GLU A 64 -8.56 -0.98 3.57
N PRO A 65 -8.10 -0.11 2.64
CA PRO A 65 -7.92 -0.51 1.24
C PRO A 65 -6.84 -1.58 1.13
N LEU A 66 -7.14 -2.69 0.47
CA LEU A 66 -6.16 -3.75 0.21
C LEU A 66 -5.19 -3.26 -0.88
N GLN A 67 -3.90 -3.21 -0.55
CA GLN A 67 -2.87 -2.79 -1.48
C GLN A 67 -2.40 -3.94 -2.37
N TRP A 68 -2.42 -3.69 -3.68
CA TRP A 68 -1.81 -4.53 -4.71
C TRP A 68 -0.56 -3.84 -5.27
N ALA A 69 0.20 -4.49 -6.15
CA ALA A 69 1.38 -3.85 -6.76
C ALA A 69 1.03 -2.65 -7.67
N PHE A 70 -0.18 -2.63 -8.24
CA PHE A 70 -0.69 -1.48 -8.98
C PHE A 70 -1.29 -0.38 -8.07
N GLY A 71 -1.23 -0.55 -6.74
CA GLY A 71 -1.84 0.32 -5.74
C GLY A 71 -3.21 -0.16 -5.26
N ALA A 72 -4.00 0.75 -4.70
CA ALA A 72 -5.33 0.49 -4.15
C ALA A 72 -6.46 0.45 -5.19
N ILE A 73 -6.25 1.08 -6.36
CA ILE A 73 -7.24 1.16 -7.43
C ILE A 73 -6.80 0.30 -8.60
N ASN A 74 -7.59 -0.73 -8.91
CA ASN A 74 -7.45 -1.51 -10.13
C ASN A 74 -8.22 -0.82 -11.26
N ASP A 75 -7.51 -0.35 -12.28
CA ASP A 75 -8.12 0.14 -13.52
C ASP A 75 -8.47 -1.05 -14.42
N LEU A 76 -9.74 -1.45 -14.39
CA LEU A 76 -10.30 -2.52 -15.23
C LEU A 76 -10.56 -1.98 -16.64
N LYS A 77 -9.49 -1.97 -17.43
CA LYS A 77 -9.50 -1.76 -18.88
C LYS A 77 -8.94 -3.01 -19.55
N VAL A 78 -9.40 -3.33 -20.74
CA VAL A 78 -8.76 -4.41 -21.51
C VAL A 78 -7.36 -4.00 -21.89
N LYS A 79 -6.41 -4.92 -21.70
CA LYS A 79 -5.00 -4.72 -22.02
C LYS A 79 -4.61 -5.76 -23.08
N PRO A 80 -4.01 -5.34 -24.20
CA PRO A 80 -3.37 -6.29 -25.12
C PRO A 80 -2.34 -7.14 -24.36
N ASP A 81 -2.21 -8.41 -24.73
CA ASP A 81 -1.16 -9.33 -24.23
C ASP A 81 -1.10 -9.53 -22.71
N THR A 82 -2.27 -9.65 -22.06
CA THR A 82 -2.36 -9.92 -20.61
C THR A 82 -2.41 -11.42 -20.30
N GLU A 83 -1.62 -11.87 -19.32
CA GLU A 83 -1.69 -13.24 -18.79
C GLU A 83 -2.89 -13.46 -17.85
N ASN A 84 -3.69 -12.44 -17.56
CA ASN A 84 -4.78 -12.51 -16.58
C ASN A 84 -6.14 -12.26 -17.24
N TYR A 85 -7.01 -13.28 -17.21
CA TYR A 85 -8.32 -13.28 -17.84
C TYR A 85 -9.26 -12.14 -17.37
N ILE A 86 -9.03 -11.55 -16.19
CA ILE A 86 -9.85 -10.40 -15.74
C ILE A 86 -9.70 -9.18 -16.67
N PHE A 87 -8.57 -9.08 -17.37
CA PHE A 87 -8.24 -8.02 -18.33
C PHE A 87 -8.50 -8.43 -19.79
N THR A 88 -9.05 -9.62 -20.06
CA THR A 88 -9.50 -10.03 -21.40
C THR A 88 -10.99 -9.69 -21.59
N ASP A 89 -11.55 -10.06 -22.73
CA ASP A 89 -12.95 -9.95 -23.14
C ASP A 89 -13.78 -11.23 -22.91
N HIS A 90 -13.14 -12.31 -22.47
CA HIS A 90 -13.79 -13.57 -22.14
C HIS A 90 -14.67 -13.47 -20.88
N ALA A 91 -15.55 -14.45 -20.69
CA ALA A 91 -16.32 -14.56 -19.46
C ALA A 91 -15.39 -14.81 -18.27
N VAL A 92 -15.71 -14.18 -17.13
CA VAL A 92 -15.05 -14.44 -15.85
C VAL A 92 -15.96 -15.34 -15.01
N PRO A 93 -15.51 -16.53 -14.63
CA PRO A 93 -16.28 -17.44 -13.78
C PRO A 93 -16.57 -16.87 -12.39
N MET A 94 -17.55 -17.45 -11.70
CA MET A 94 -17.91 -17.09 -10.33
C MET A 94 -16.76 -17.38 -9.37
N HIS A 95 -16.35 -16.36 -8.63
CA HIS A 95 -15.31 -16.44 -7.61
C HIS A 95 -15.52 -15.37 -6.52
N TRP A 96 -14.59 -15.30 -5.57
CA TRP A 96 -14.49 -14.20 -4.61
C TRP A 96 -13.09 -13.60 -4.62
N ASP A 97 -12.99 -12.29 -4.36
CA ASP A 97 -11.70 -11.61 -4.32
C ASP A 97 -10.92 -11.97 -3.05
N GLY A 98 -9.58 -12.02 -3.15
CA GLY A 98 -8.67 -12.18 -2.01
C GLY A 98 -8.33 -13.62 -1.61
N ALA A 99 -8.84 -14.62 -2.35
CA ALA A 99 -8.65 -16.05 -2.08
C ALA A 99 -7.16 -16.44 -1.92
N PHE A 100 -6.32 -16.15 -2.92
CA PHE A 100 -4.90 -16.54 -2.92
C PHE A 100 -3.97 -15.61 -2.13
N VAL A 101 -4.46 -14.45 -1.68
CA VAL A 101 -3.67 -13.48 -0.89
C VAL A 101 -3.81 -13.73 0.63
N GLY A 102 -4.77 -14.56 1.03
CA GLY A 102 -5.07 -14.80 2.46
C GLY A 102 -5.70 -13.60 3.18
N LYS A 103 -6.11 -12.57 2.42
CA LYS A 103 -6.83 -11.39 2.92
C LYS A 103 -8.07 -11.18 2.08
N ILE A 104 -9.22 -11.59 2.61
CA ILE A 104 -10.51 -11.48 1.92
C ILE A 104 -11.08 -10.07 2.15
N PRO A 105 -11.28 -9.27 1.09
CA PRO A 105 -11.99 -7.99 1.18
C PRO A 105 -13.41 -8.19 1.69
N TYR A 106 -13.87 -7.25 2.52
CA TYR A 106 -15.25 -7.18 2.95
C TYR A 106 -16.12 -6.62 1.82
N VAL A 107 -15.74 -5.45 1.29
CA VAL A 107 -16.50 -4.76 0.25
C VAL A 107 -15.63 -4.58 -0.98
N ILE A 108 -16.24 -4.75 -2.15
CA ILE A 108 -15.68 -4.29 -3.41
C ILE A 108 -16.40 -3.01 -3.80
N LEU A 109 -15.65 -1.92 -3.96
CA LEU A 109 -16.15 -0.64 -4.46
C LEU A 109 -15.77 -0.52 -5.92
N PHE A 110 -16.75 -0.27 -6.77
CA PHE A 110 -16.58 -0.01 -8.19
C PHE A 110 -17.04 1.41 -8.54
N GLN A 111 -16.35 2.02 -9.50
CA GLN A 111 -16.76 3.27 -10.12
C GLN A 111 -16.65 3.14 -11.64
N CYS A 112 -17.76 3.37 -12.35
CA CYS A 112 -17.84 3.30 -13.80
C CYS A 112 -17.51 4.66 -14.43
N ILE A 113 -16.42 4.73 -15.19
CA ILE A 113 -16.02 5.93 -15.92
C ILE A 113 -16.55 5.87 -17.35
N ILE A 114 -16.40 4.73 -18.01
CA ILE A 114 -16.91 4.46 -19.36
C ILE A 114 -17.65 3.12 -19.29
N ALA A 115 -18.93 3.14 -19.64
CA ALA A 115 -19.76 1.95 -19.72
C ALA A 115 -19.78 1.39 -21.16
N PRO A 116 -19.74 0.05 -21.32
CA PRO A 116 -19.94 -0.57 -22.63
C PRO A 116 -21.36 -0.32 -23.13
N LYS A 117 -21.57 -0.39 -24.45
CA LYS A 117 -22.92 -0.33 -25.00
C LYS A 117 -23.71 -1.58 -24.61
N LYS A 118 -25.04 -1.50 -24.63
CA LYS A 118 -25.90 -2.62 -24.18
C LYS A 118 -25.73 -3.87 -25.04
N GLU A 119 -25.57 -3.66 -26.34
CA GLU A 119 -25.31 -4.69 -27.34
C GLU A 119 -23.97 -5.40 -27.15
N ASP A 120 -22.99 -4.77 -26.47
CA ASP A 120 -21.66 -5.33 -26.27
C ASP A 120 -21.59 -6.31 -25.09
N MET A 121 -22.67 -6.45 -24.30
CA MET A 121 -22.75 -7.32 -23.11
C MET A 121 -21.72 -6.95 -22.02
N GLY A 122 -21.04 -7.92 -21.38
CA GLY A 122 -20.01 -7.64 -20.38
C GLY A 122 -20.50 -7.16 -19.01
N GLY A 123 -21.73 -7.51 -18.65
CA GLY A 123 -22.27 -7.23 -17.32
C GLY A 123 -21.47 -7.95 -16.23
N THR A 124 -21.33 -7.29 -15.07
CA THR A 124 -20.75 -7.96 -13.89
C THR A 124 -21.84 -8.77 -13.22
N THR A 125 -21.61 -10.07 -13.02
CA THR A 125 -22.58 -11.00 -12.42
C THR A 125 -22.30 -11.17 -10.94
N PHE A 126 -23.36 -11.33 -10.14
CA PHE A 126 -23.30 -11.55 -8.70
C PHE A 126 -24.30 -12.62 -8.28
N ALA A 127 -23.84 -13.65 -7.57
CA ALA A 127 -24.68 -14.71 -7.02
C ALA A 127 -24.78 -14.58 -5.49
N ASP A 128 -26.01 -14.53 -4.95
CA ASP A 128 -26.26 -14.48 -3.51
C ASP A 128 -26.17 -15.88 -2.89
N THR A 129 -25.01 -16.17 -2.30
CA THR A 129 -24.78 -17.48 -1.69
C THR A 129 -25.51 -17.70 -0.38
N GLN A 130 -25.85 -16.62 0.33
CA GLN A 130 -26.60 -16.72 1.57
C GLN A 130 -28.05 -17.14 1.24
N LYS A 131 -28.66 -16.51 0.22
CA LYS A 131 -30.00 -16.88 -0.27
C LYS A 131 -30.07 -18.32 -0.76
N ILE A 132 -29.00 -18.81 -1.44
CA ILE A 132 -28.92 -20.22 -1.85
C ILE A 132 -28.98 -21.15 -0.64
N LEU A 133 -28.24 -20.86 0.43
CA LEU A 133 -28.21 -21.70 1.63
C LEU A 133 -29.52 -21.60 2.44
N GLU A 134 -30.11 -20.42 2.55
CA GLU A 134 -31.40 -20.22 3.23
C GLU A 134 -32.54 -21.01 2.58
N ASN A 135 -32.48 -21.18 1.25
CA ASN A 135 -33.47 -21.93 0.49
C ASN A 135 -33.08 -23.41 0.28
N ALA A 136 -31.89 -23.84 0.72
CA ALA A 136 -31.44 -25.21 0.52
C ALA A 136 -32.18 -26.17 1.49
N PRO A 137 -32.63 -27.35 1.02
CA PRO A 137 -33.14 -28.39 1.91
C PRO A 137 -32.11 -28.78 2.96
N LYS A 138 -32.56 -29.10 4.19
CA LYS A 138 -31.68 -29.42 5.33
C LYS A 138 -30.65 -30.51 5.01
N GLU A 139 -31.06 -31.58 4.34
CA GLU A 139 -30.17 -32.67 3.92
C GLU A 139 -29.04 -32.18 2.99
N LYS A 140 -29.36 -31.24 2.09
CA LYS A 140 -28.39 -30.64 1.17
C LYS A 140 -27.42 -29.74 1.91
N PHE A 141 -27.91 -28.90 2.81
CA PHE A 141 -27.06 -28.09 3.69
C PHE A 141 -26.09 -28.96 4.50
N GLU A 142 -26.58 -30.03 5.11
CA GLU A 142 -25.75 -30.98 5.88
C GLU A 142 -24.69 -31.66 4.99
N ALA A 143 -25.03 -32.05 3.77
CA ALA A 143 -24.07 -32.60 2.81
C ALA A 143 -23.00 -31.56 2.43
N TRP A 144 -23.41 -30.35 2.05
CA TRP A 144 -22.52 -29.25 1.67
C TRP A 144 -21.60 -28.80 2.82
N SER A 145 -22.05 -28.88 4.07
CA SER A 145 -21.26 -28.51 5.26
C SER A 145 -20.01 -29.38 5.47
N LYS A 146 -20.00 -30.60 4.90
CA LYS A 146 -18.89 -31.54 4.96
C LYS A 146 -17.86 -31.32 3.85
N VAL A 147 -18.21 -30.53 2.83
CA VAL A 147 -17.37 -30.35 1.64
C VAL A 147 -16.25 -29.36 1.93
N VAL A 148 -15.02 -29.77 1.61
CA VAL A 148 -13.81 -28.96 1.65
C VAL A 148 -13.16 -29.02 0.29
N ILE A 149 -12.79 -27.87 -0.25
CA ILE A 149 -12.24 -27.74 -1.60
C ILE A 149 -10.83 -27.15 -1.49
N THR A 150 -9.88 -27.80 -2.15
CA THR A 150 -8.51 -27.30 -2.31
C THR A 150 -8.35 -26.79 -3.74
N TYR A 151 -8.03 -25.51 -3.87
CA TYR A 151 -7.79 -24.83 -5.14
C TYR A 151 -6.30 -24.74 -5.38
N LYS A 152 -5.84 -25.10 -6.58
CA LYS A 152 -4.45 -24.95 -6.99
C LYS A 152 -4.40 -24.21 -8.32
N THR A 153 -3.53 -23.21 -8.40
CA THR A 153 -3.21 -22.54 -9.66
C THR A 153 -1.74 -22.13 -9.68
N LYS A 154 -1.16 -22.05 -10.88
CA LYS A 154 0.23 -21.61 -11.03
C LYS A 154 0.34 -20.17 -10.54
N LYS A 155 1.42 -19.89 -9.81
CA LYS A 155 1.68 -18.54 -9.31
C LYS A 155 2.07 -17.64 -10.48
N VAL A 156 1.15 -16.77 -10.91
CA VAL A 156 1.37 -15.75 -11.93
C VAL A 156 1.32 -14.37 -11.26
N VAL A 157 2.49 -13.72 -11.19
CA VAL A 157 2.73 -12.42 -10.56
C VAL A 157 2.26 -12.34 -9.10
N HIS A 158 0.98 -11.98 -8.86
CA HIS A 158 0.37 -11.81 -7.53
C HIS A 158 -0.66 -12.89 -7.17
N PHE A 159 -1.06 -13.71 -8.13
CA PHE A 159 -2.15 -14.67 -7.98
C PHE A 159 -1.63 -16.09 -8.12
N GLY A 160 -2.06 -16.96 -7.22
CA GLY A 160 -1.82 -18.41 -7.30
C GLY A 160 -1.03 -19.00 -6.15
N GLY A 161 -0.95 -20.34 -6.16
CA GLY A 161 -0.60 -21.16 -5.01
C GLY A 161 -1.70 -22.17 -4.71
N GLU A 162 -1.70 -22.66 -3.47
CA GLU A 162 -2.65 -23.65 -2.98
C GLU A 162 -3.41 -23.07 -1.79
N ILE A 163 -4.75 -23.14 -1.85
CA ILE A 163 -5.63 -22.72 -0.75
C ILE A 163 -6.67 -23.81 -0.50
N THR A 164 -6.98 -24.07 0.77
CA THR A 164 -8.04 -25.00 1.16
C THR A 164 -9.13 -24.25 1.89
N GLN A 165 -10.38 -24.43 1.45
CA GLN A 165 -11.52 -23.67 1.92
C GLN A 165 -12.73 -24.60 2.11
N LYS A 166 -13.49 -24.40 3.19
CA LYS A 166 -14.77 -25.08 3.38
C LYS A 166 -15.79 -24.51 2.40
N PHE A 167 -16.60 -25.37 1.80
CA PHE A 167 -17.64 -24.93 0.86
C PHE A 167 -18.69 -24.06 1.55
N ILE A 168 -19.15 -24.46 2.75
CA ILE A 168 -19.90 -23.57 3.65
C ILE A 168 -18.92 -22.94 4.64
N ASP A 169 -18.82 -21.61 4.62
CA ASP A 169 -18.06 -20.81 5.59
C ASP A 169 -18.98 -19.80 6.28
N LYS A 170 -18.42 -18.98 7.18
CA LYS A 170 -19.11 -17.89 7.85
C LYS A 170 -18.59 -16.55 7.36
N HIS A 171 -19.51 -15.63 7.10
CA HIS A 171 -19.20 -14.25 6.85
C HIS A 171 -18.50 -13.65 8.07
N LYS A 172 -17.28 -13.10 7.88
CA LYS A 172 -16.40 -12.66 8.99
C LYS A 172 -16.92 -11.47 9.83
N VAL A 173 -17.96 -10.77 9.37
CA VAL A 173 -18.55 -9.60 10.04
C VAL A 173 -19.90 -9.96 10.64
N THR A 174 -20.78 -10.60 9.86
CA THR A 174 -22.15 -10.89 10.26
C THR A 174 -22.33 -12.26 10.90
N GLY A 175 -21.38 -13.17 10.72
CA GLY A 175 -21.44 -14.56 11.20
C GLY A 175 -22.36 -15.48 10.41
N LYS A 176 -23.10 -14.97 9.42
CA LYS A 176 -24.04 -15.75 8.60
C LYS A 176 -23.32 -16.79 7.73
N GLU A 177 -24.00 -17.89 7.45
CA GLU A 177 -23.51 -18.93 6.55
C GLU A 177 -23.52 -18.46 5.10
N ILE A 178 -22.45 -18.79 4.39
CA ILE A 178 -22.18 -18.36 3.01
C ILE A 178 -21.49 -19.49 2.25
N ILE A 179 -21.59 -19.48 0.92
CA ILE A 179 -20.84 -20.41 0.06
C ILE A 179 -19.51 -19.77 -0.33
N ARG A 180 -18.42 -20.54 -0.18
CA ARG A 180 -17.09 -20.20 -0.65
C ARG A 180 -16.66 -21.13 -1.75
N TYR A 181 -16.87 -20.66 -2.97
CA TYR A 181 -16.64 -21.43 -4.17
C TYR A 181 -16.07 -20.57 -5.29
N ALA A 182 -15.09 -21.11 -6.00
CA ALA A 182 -14.58 -20.55 -7.24
C ALA A 182 -14.74 -21.62 -8.31
N GLU A 183 -15.35 -21.28 -9.44
CA GLU A 183 -15.49 -22.24 -10.53
C GLU A 183 -14.11 -22.65 -11.08
N PRO A 184 -13.98 -23.89 -11.56
CA PRO A 184 -12.79 -24.28 -12.31
C PRO A 184 -12.62 -23.37 -13.53
N VAL A 185 -11.37 -23.06 -13.83
CA VAL A 185 -10.96 -22.28 -15.01
C VAL A 185 -10.04 -23.16 -15.81
N ASP A 186 -10.35 -23.38 -17.08
CA ASP A 186 -9.58 -24.25 -17.98
C ASP A 186 -8.71 -23.45 -18.97
N ASP A 187 -8.90 -22.13 -19.07
CA ASP A 187 -8.22 -21.26 -20.04
C ASP A 187 -6.96 -20.58 -19.47
N LEU A 188 -6.92 -19.25 -19.37
CA LEU A 188 -5.78 -18.50 -18.87
C LEU A 188 -5.75 -18.56 -17.33
N ASN A 189 -4.61 -18.98 -16.76
CA ASN A 189 -4.44 -19.26 -15.32
C ASN A 189 -5.42 -20.32 -14.78
N PRO A 190 -5.30 -21.58 -15.23
CA PRO A 190 -6.24 -22.61 -14.86
C PRO A 190 -6.24 -22.85 -13.35
N VAL A 191 -7.42 -23.12 -12.80
CA VAL A 191 -7.63 -23.38 -11.37
C VAL A 191 -8.18 -24.79 -11.24
N SER A 192 -7.35 -25.71 -10.73
CA SER A 192 -7.76 -27.09 -10.45
C SER A 192 -8.36 -27.19 -9.05
N LEU A 193 -9.41 -27.99 -8.90
CA LEU A 193 -10.11 -28.22 -7.63
C LEU A 193 -9.94 -29.68 -7.20
N ASP A 194 -9.57 -29.88 -5.93
CA ASP A 194 -9.59 -31.18 -5.25
C ASP A 194 -10.64 -31.15 -4.13
N PHE A 195 -11.52 -32.15 -4.10
CA PHE A 195 -12.68 -32.18 -3.22
C PHE A 195 -12.51 -33.25 -2.12
N LYS A 196 -12.82 -32.86 -0.88
CA LYS A 196 -12.95 -33.78 0.26
C LYS A 196 -14.34 -33.67 0.86
N GLY A 197 -14.89 -34.81 1.31
CA GLY A 197 -16.18 -34.86 2.00
C GLY A 197 -17.40 -34.96 1.07
N LEU A 198 -17.21 -35.22 -0.23
CA LEU A 198 -18.29 -35.63 -1.12
C LEU A 198 -18.73 -37.06 -0.76
N ILE A 199 -20.03 -37.27 -0.53
CA ILE A 199 -20.57 -38.57 -0.09
C ILE A 199 -21.10 -39.38 -1.28
N SER A 200 -21.93 -38.75 -2.11
CA SER A 200 -22.71 -39.43 -3.16
C SER A 200 -22.57 -38.81 -4.55
N LYS A 201 -21.65 -37.84 -4.71
CA LYS A 201 -21.43 -37.12 -5.97
C LYS A 201 -19.97 -37.16 -6.37
N THR A 202 -19.74 -37.30 -7.66
CA THR A 202 -18.45 -37.00 -8.28
C THR A 202 -18.15 -35.49 -8.23
N PRO A 203 -16.88 -35.07 -8.30
CA PRO A 203 -16.52 -33.66 -8.43
C PRO A 203 -17.27 -32.95 -9.56
N GLU A 204 -17.43 -33.59 -10.71
CA GLU A 204 -18.09 -33.04 -11.90
C GLU A 204 -19.58 -32.81 -11.66
N GLU A 205 -20.28 -33.77 -11.03
CA GLU A 205 -21.69 -33.62 -10.63
C GLU A 205 -21.88 -32.51 -9.61
N PHE A 206 -20.95 -32.38 -8.64
CA PHE A 206 -20.99 -31.33 -7.64
C PHE A 206 -20.77 -29.94 -8.25
N ILE A 207 -19.80 -29.80 -9.16
CA ILE A 207 -19.54 -28.56 -9.90
C ILE A 207 -20.78 -28.17 -10.72
N LYS A 208 -21.36 -29.13 -11.45
CA LYS A 208 -22.55 -28.89 -12.27
C LYS A 208 -23.74 -28.43 -11.41
N GLU A 209 -24.05 -29.14 -10.32
CA GLU A 209 -25.12 -28.73 -9.40
C GLU A 209 -24.85 -27.34 -8.81
N THR A 210 -23.63 -27.08 -8.38
CA THR A 210 -23.27 -25.77 -7.80
C THR A 210 -23.52 -24.65 -8.81
N ARG A 211 -23.15 -24.85 -10.08
CA ARG A 211 -23.44 -23.91 -11.17
C ARG A 211 -24.94 -23.70 -11.37
N GLU A 212 -25.73 -24.76 -11.36
CA GLU A 212 -27.20 -24.64 -11.49
C GLU A 212 -27.80 -23.73 -10.41
N TYR A 213 -27.31 -23.80 -9.17
CA TYR A 213 -27.73 -22.90 -8.09
C TYR A 213 -27.23 -21.47 -8.26
N LEU A 214 -25.94 -21.30 -8.58
CA LEU A 214 -25.30 -19.98 -8.69
C LEU A 214 -25.88 -19.15 -9.83
N TYR A 215 -26.18 -19.79 -10.97
CA TYR A 215 -26.69 -19.12 -12.16
C TYR A 215 -28.23 -19.13 -12.26
N HIS A 216 -28.93 -19.67 -11.25
CA HIS A 216 -30.38 -19.63 -11.22
C HIS A 216 -30.89 -18.17 -11.19
N PRO A 217 -31.92 -17.79 -11.96
CA PRO A 217 -32.43 -16.42 -12.02
C PRO A 217 -32.84 -15.81 -10.67
N ASP A 218 -33.23 -16.64 -9.71
CA ASP A 218 -33.59 -16.19 -8.35
C ASP A 218 -32.39 -15.84 -7.47
N ASN A 219 -31.18 -16.25 -7.86
CA ASN A 219 -29.95 -16.08 -7.10
C ASN A 219 -28.92 -15.21 -7.82
N LEU A 220 -29.10 -14.97 -9.13
CA LEU A 220 -28.15 -14.27 -9.99
C LEU A 220 -28.65 -12.87 -10.36
N TYR A 221 -27.88 -11.86 -9.97
CA TYR A 221 -28.03 -10.49 -10.47
C TYR A 221 -26.93 -10.17 -11.48
N THR A 222 -27.30 -9.58 -12.62
CA THR A 222 -26.33 -9.07 -13.60
C THR A 222 -26.40 -7.56 -13.68
N HIS A 223 -25.32 -6.90 -13.26
CA HIS A 223 -25.22 -5.46 -13.33
C HIS A 223 -24.82 -5.01 -14.74
N ARG A 224 -25.75 -4.35 -15.42
CA ARG A 224 -25.53 -3.64 -16.68
C ARG A 224 -25.05 -2.23 -16.35
N TRP A 225 -23.78 -1.98 -16.61
CA TRP A 225 -23.12 -0.72 -16.27
C TRP A 225 -23.71 0.46 -17.02
N GLU A 226 -23.91 1.57 -16.33
CA GLU A 226 -24.08 2.90 -16.91
C GLU A 226 -22.93 3.81 -16.47
N ALA A 227 -22.57 4.79 -17.31
CA ALA A 227 -21.52 5.74 -16.96
C ALA A 227 -21.93 6.53 -15.72
N GLY A 228 -21.03 6.63 -14.74
CA GLY A 228 -21.29 7.26 -13.46
C GLY A 228 -21.79 6.34 -12.35
N ASP A 229 -22.09 5.07 -12.65
CA ASP A 229 -22.48 4.10 -11.63
C ASP A 229 -21.37 3.92 -10.58
N ILE A 230 -21.75 3.99 -9.31
CA ILE A 230 -20.89 3.58 -8.19
C ILE A 230 -21.55 2.38 -7.51
N VAL A 231 -20.85 1.25 -7.45
CA VAL A 231 -21.40 0.00 -6.93
C VAL A 231 -20.58 -0.48 -5.75
N LEU A 232 -21.25 -0.85 -4.67
CA LEU A 232 -20.65 -1.55 -3.54
C LEU A 232 -21.24 -2.95 -3.43
N ALA A 233 -20.37 -3.95 -3.37
CA ALA A 233 -20.75 -5.35 -3.28
C ALA A 233 -20.11 -6.01 -2.04
N ASP A 234 -20.92 -6.74 -1.28
CA ASP A 234 -20.49 -7.60 -0.18
C ASP A 234 -19.75 -8.83 -0.75
N ASN A 235 -18.42 -8.76 -0.82
CA ASN A 235 -17.58 -9.85 -1.28
C ASN A 235 -17.57 -11.04 -0.29
N HIS A 236 -18.07 -10.83 0.93
CA HIS A 236 -18.25 -11.95 1.82
C HIS A 236 -19.45 -12.82 1.45
N THR A 237 -20.60 -12.23 1.13
CA THR A 237 -21.79 -13.00 0.75
C THR A 237 -21.84 -13.35 -0.73
N LEU A 238 -21.36 -12.48 -1.61
CA LEU A 238 -21.50 -12.65 -3.06
C LEU A 238 -20.32 -13.43 -3.64
N LEU A 239 -20.63 -14.35 -4.56
CA LEU A 239 -19.70 -14.72 -5.62
C LEU A 239 -19.95 -13.82 -6.81
N HIS A 240 -18.91 -13.49 -7.55
CA HIS A 240 -19.04 -12.60 -8.69
C HIS A 240 -18.25 -13.09 -9.89
N GLY A 241 -18.71 -12.67 -11.06
CA GLY A 241 -18.14 -13.00 -12.36
C GLY A 241 -18.36 -11.86 -13.35
N ARG A 242 -18.19 -12.17 -14.63
CA ARG A 242 -18.40 -11.22 -15.73
C ARG A 242 -18.83 -12.00 -16.95
N GLU A 243 -19.83 -11.53 -17.66
CA GLU A 243 -20.14 -12.07 -18.97
C GLU A 243 -19.03 -11.74 -19.98
N ALA A 244 -18.94 -12.53 -21.05
CA ALA A 244 -18.12 -12.16 -22.20
C ALA A 244 -18.67 -10.88 -22.86
N PHE A 245 -17.81 -10.15 -23.57
CA PHE A 245 -18.19 -8.96 -24.33
C PHE A 245 -17.42 -8.83 -25.64
N GLN A 246 -17.92 -8.00 -26.55
CA GLN A 246 -17.39 -7.90 -27.92
C GLN A 246 -16.41 -6.73 -28.13
N ASN A 247 -16.61 -5.60 -27.44
CA ASN A 247 -15.85 -4.37 -27.68
C ASN A 247 -15.01 -3.93 -26.47
N PRO A 248 -13.76 -4.41 -26.35
CA PRO A 248 -12.90 -4.18 -25.18
C PRO A 248 -12.51 -2.73 -24.89
N ASN A 249 -12.48 -1.89 -25.92
CA ASN A 249 -12.03 -0.50 -25.81
C ASN A 249 -13.09 0.46 -25.22
N GLU A 250 -14.33 -0.01 -25.02
CA GLU A 250 -15.45 0.83 -24.58
C GLU A 250 -15.83 0.61 -23.10
N ARG A 251 -14.94 0.01 -22.29
CA ARG A 251 -15.17 -0.25 -20.86
C ARG A 251 -14.03 0.25 -19.99
N TYR A 252 -14.33 1.16 -19.06
CA TYR A 252 -13.40 1.61 -18.04
C TYR A 252 -14.08 1.70 -16.67
N ILE A 253 -13.69 0.77 -15.79
CA ILE A 253 -14.18 0.68 -14.41
C ILE A 253 -12.98 0.73 -13.46
N GLN A 254 -13.10 1.47 -12.38
CA GLN A 254 -12.15 1.49 -11.27
C GLN A 254 -12.67 0.62 -10.14
N ARG A 255 -11.83 -0.27 -9.60
CA ARG A 255 -12.18 -1.18 -8.51
C ARG A 255 -11.24 -0.99 -7.31
N ILE A 256 -11.80 -0.91 -6.11
CA ILE A 256 -11.08 -0.96 -4.84
C ILE A 256 -11.58 -2.15 -4.02
N ASN A 257 -10.64 -2.93 -3.51
CA ASN A 257 -10.90 -3.97 -2.54
C ASN A 257 -10.73 -3.42 -1.13
N ILE A 258 -11.76 -3.49 -0.29
CA ILE A 258 -11.79 -2.84 1.04
C ILE A 258 -11.92 -3.92 2.12
N LEU A 259 -10.94 -4.01 3.01
CA LEU A 259 -10.96 -4.87 4.19
C LEU A 259 -11.87 -4.26 5.26
N HIS A 260 -12.50 -5.12 6.06
CA HIS A 260 -13.28 -4.66 7.21
C HIS A 260 -12.38 -3.96 8.24
N ARG A 261 -12.76 -2.74 8.62
CA ARG A 261 -12.11 -2.03 9.74
C ARG A 261 -12.93 -2.25 11.03
N PRO A 262 -12.36 -2.94 12.04
CA PRO A 262 -13.05 -3.12 13.31
C PRO A 262 -13.27 -1.77 14.01
N LYS A 263 -14.44 -1.62 14.64
CA LYS A 263 -14.77 -0.41 15.42
C LYS A 263 -13.91 -0.32 16.69
N GLY A 264 -13.73 0.91 17.18
CA GLY A 264 -13.04 1.21 18.45
C GLY A 264 -11.52 1.27 18.34
N PHE A 265 -10.88 1.68 19.44
CA PHE A 265 -9.43 1.74 19.57
C PHE A 265 -8.83 0.34 19.74
N SER A 266 -7.66 0.12 19.15
CA SER A 266 -6.86 -1.09 19.36
C SER A 266 -5.40 -0.69 19.53
N ILE A 267 -4.82 -1.05 20.66
CA ILE A 267 -3.40 -0.78 20.95
C ILE A 267 -2.48 -1.47 19.94
N GLN A 268 -2.83 -2.69 19.51
CA GLN A 268 -2.05 -3.43 18.53
C GLN A 268 -2.07 -2.73 17.16
N ARG A 269 -3.23 -2.24 16.70
CA ARG A 269 -3.31 -1.44 15.46
C ARG A 269 -2.57 -0.12 15.59
N PHE A 270 -2.70 0.55 16.74
CA PHE A 270 -1.98 1.80 17.00
C PHE A 270 -0.46 1.61 16.90
N ILE A 271 0.09 0.57 17.54
CA ILE A 271 1.51 0.24 17.48
C ILE A 271 1.91 -0.14 16.04
N LYS A 272 1.15 -1.03 15.39
CA LYS A 272 1.40 -1.44 14.00
C LYS A 272 1.48 -0.22 13.07
N ASN A 273 0.47 0.64 13.10
CA ASN A 273 0.40 1.82 12.24
C ASN A 273 1.51 2.83 12.59
N SER A 274 1.87 2.97 13.87
CA SER A 274 3.00 3.82 14.29
C SER A 274 4.34 3.30 13.77
N LEU A 275 4.53 1.98 13.70
CA LEU A 275 5.72 1.38 13.08
C LEU A 275 5.68 1.49 11.55
N THR A 276 4.50 1.42 10.94
CA THR A 276 4.33 1.60 9.49
C THR A 276 4.76 2.98 9.02
N ILE A 277 4.34 4.06 9.70
CA ILE A 277 4.73 5.44 9.33
C ILE A 277 6.19 5.78 9.66
N ARG A 278 6.89 4.89 10.37
CA ARG A 278 8.33 4.97 10.68
C ARG A 278 9.20 4.20 9.70
N ARG A 279 8.59 3.59 8.68
CA ARG A 279 9.28 2.92 7.56
C ARG A 279 10.41 2.01 8.00
N LYS A 280 10.13 1.12 8.96
CA LYS A 280 11.14 0.22 9.56
C LYS A 280 11.97 -0.59 8.55
N GLU A 281 11.48 -0.76 7.32
CA GLU A 281 12.22 -1.34 6.20
C GLU A 281 13.51 -0.57 5.85
N PHE A 282 13.57 0.73 6.13
CA PHE A 282 14.74 1.57 5.89
C PHE A 282 15.88 1.35 6.88
N PHE A 283 15.61 0.75 8.04
CA PHE A 283 16.62 0.51 9.06
C PHE A 283 17.84 -0.27 8.51
N VAL A 284 17.63 -1.20 7.58
CA VAL A 284 18.72 -1.95 6.94
C VAL A 284 19.64 -1.04 6.13
N ALA A 285 19.07 -0.06 5.43
CA ALA A 285 19.82 0.93 4.65
C ALA A 285 20.52 1.97 5.54
N GLU A 286 20.04 2.17 6.77
CA GLU A 286 20.66 3.07 7.76
C GLU A 286 21.89 2.45 8.45
N LEU A 287 22.00 1.12 8.51
CA LEU A 287 23.11 0.44 9.20
C LEU A 287 24.50 0.92 8.74
N PRO A 288 24.83 1.04 7.44
CA PRO A 288 26.12 1.56 7.01
C PRO A 288 26.39 3.00 7.45
N ILE A 289 25.34 3.82 7.58
CA ILE A 289 25.42 5.22 8.00
C ILE A 289 25.95 5.33 9.43
N PHE A 290 25.59 4.36 10.28
CA PHE A 290 26.15 4.24 11.63
C PHE A 290 27.49 3.50 11.62
N MET A 291 27.60 2.38 10.91
CA MET A 291 28.76 1.50 11.02
C MET A 291 30.04 2.10 10.44
N ILE A 292 29.98 2.82 9.32
CA ILE A 292 31.16 3.43 8.69
C ILE A 292 31.87 4.41 9.64
N PRO A 293 31.22 5.47 10.16
CA PRO A 293 31.88 6.39 11.09
C PRO A 293 32.31 5.70 12.39
N LEU A 294 31.58 4.70 12.89
CA LEU A 294 32.01 3.93 14.06
C LEU A 294 33.30 3.16 13.79
N LEU A 295 33.37 2.39 12.71
CA LEU A 295 34.55 1.60 12.36
C LEU A 295 35.78 2.46 12.04
N LEU A 296 35.57 3.68 11.54
CA LEU A 296 36.66 4.64 11.28
C LEU A 296 37.20 5.31 12.54
N ASN A 297 36.50 5.21 13.67
CA ASN A 297 36.84 5.90 14.92
C ASN A 297 37.14 4.97 16.09
N ILE A 298 36.64 3.74 16.07
CA ILE A 298 36.80 2.82 17.18
C ILE A 298 38.25 2.35 17.28
N ASN A 299 38.83 2.50 18.47
CA ASN A 299 40.19 2.08 18.79
C ASN A 299 40.20 0.70 19.47
N SER A 300 39.10 0.34 20.14
CA SER A 300 38.97 -0.92 20.88
C SER A 300 37.54 -1.48 20.84
N LEU A 301 37.38 -2.80 20.96
CA LEU A 301 36.05 -3.41 21.03
C LEU A 301 35.21 -2.92 22.22
N SER A 302 35.83 -2.44 23.29
CA SER A 302 35.13 -1.84 24.44
C SER A 302 34.42 -0.53 24.12
N ASP A 303 34.79 0.16 23.03
CA ASP A 303 34.13 1.41 22.62
C ASP A 303 32.67 1.16 22.21
N PHE A 304 32.38 -0.04 21.69
CA PHE A 304 31.01 -0.48 21.39
C PHE A 304 30.15 -0.70 22.64
N LEU A 305 30.74 -0.79 23.84
CA LEU A 305 29.99 -1.02 25.07
C LEU A 305 29.62 0.29 25.80
N GLN A 306 30.07 1.44 25.30
CA GLN A 306 29.82 2.73 25.93
C GLN A 306 28.33 3.10 25.89
N PRO A 307 27.66 3.36 27.04
CA PRO A 307 26.24 3.71 27.06
C PRO A 307 25.92 5.00 26.27
N THR A 308 26.85 5.96 26.27
CA THR A 308 26.74 7.23 25.52
C THR A 308 26.56 7.03 24.03
N LEU A 309 27.23 6.01 23.46
CA LEU A 309 27.09 5.64 22.06
C LEU A 309 25.64 5.27 21.74
N TYR A 310 25.03 4.38 22.52
CA TYR A 310 23.66 3.93 22.28
C TYR A 310 22.63 5.04 22.48
N LEU A 311 22.84 5.95 23.45
CA LEU A 311 21.98 7.13 23.60
C LEU A 311 22.08 8.05 22.37
N GLY A 312 23.29 8.24 21.82
CA GLY A 312 23.51 9.02 20.61
C GLY A 312 22.89 8.38 19.37
N LEU A 313 23.07 7.08 19.18
CA LEU A 313 22.45 6.32 18.09
C LEU A 313 20.92 6.36 18.18
N LEU A 314 20.35 6.22 19.39
CA LEU A 314 18.91 6.34 19.59
C LEU A 314 18.41 7.75 19.22
N ALA A 315 19.16 8.81 19.55
CA ALA A 315 18.82 10.17 19.15
C ALA A 315 18.74 10.30 17.61
N ILE A 316 19.73 9.76 16.88
CA ILE A 316 19.73 9.80 15.40
C ILE A 316 18.58 8.99 14.82
N ILE A 317 18.32 7.79 15.33
CA ILE A 317 17.19 6.95 14.90
C ILE A 317 15.88 7.71 15.09
N LEU A 318 15.70 8.45 16.19
CA LEU A 318 14.52 9.29 16.39
C LEU A 318 14.43 10.43 15.36
N LEU A 319 15.54 11.01 14.94
CA LEU A 319 15.57 12.03 13.87
C LEU A 319 15.19 11.46 12.50
N PHE A 320 15.67 10.25 12.14
CA PHE A 320 15.22 9.55 10.92
C PHE A 320 13.72 9.27 10.95
N ASN A 321 13.25 8.72 12.07
CA ASN A 321 11.83 8.49 12.27
C ASN A 321 10.98 9.76 12.09
N ILE A 322 11.46 10.93 12.55
CA ILE A 322 10.75 12.21 12.32
C ILE A 322 10.64 12.50 10.82
N GLY A 323 11.72 12.31 10.06
CA GLY A 323 11.76 12.45 8.61
C GLY A 323 10.75 11.55 7.90
N ASP A 324 10.67 10.28 8.29
CA ASP A 324 9.73 9.31 7.73
C ASP A 324 8.28 9.64 8.08
N ILE A 325 8.02 9.98 9.34
CA ILE A 325 6.67 10.30 9.80
C ILE A 325 6.16 11.58 9.14
N ILE A 326 7.00 12.63 9.05
CA ILE A 326 6.60 13.89 8.40
C ILE A 326 6.37 13.69 6.91
N ASN A 327 7.14 12.80 6.26
CA ASN A 327 6.92 12.41 4.87
C ASN A 327 5.54 11.78 4.70
N CYS A 328 5.21 10.74 5.48
CA CYS A 328 3.89 10.10 5.46
C CYS A 328 2.75 11.09 5.78
N TYR A 329 2.98 12.03 6.70
CA TYR A 329 2.00 13.04 7.10
C TYR A 329 1.66 14.02 5.96
N ASP A 330 2.67 14.54 5.26
CA ASP A 330 2.50 15.50 4.15
C ASP A 330 1.96 14.78 2.90
N ASP A 331 2.45 13.57 2.61
CA ASP A 331 2.07 12.78 1.43
C ASP A 331 0.82 11.92 1.65
N TYR A 332 0.15 12.03 2.80
CA TYR A 332 -1.07 11.27 3.14
C TYR A 332 -2.09 11.13 1.99
N LYS A 333 -2.34 12.21 1.23
CA LYS A 333 -3.26 12.18 0.08
C LYS A 333 -2.62 11.58 -1.16
N LEU A 334 -1.36 11.93 -1.44
CA LEU A 334 -0.59 11.43 -2.59
C LEU A 334 -0.49 9.90 -2.52
N ASP A 335 -0.13 9.39 -1.34
CA ASP A 335 0.08 7.98 -1.06
C ASP A 335 -1.21 7.13 -1.07
N SER A 336 -2.39 7.75 -1.13
CA SER A 336 -3.67 7.03 -1.03
C SER A 336 -3.86 5.98 -2.14
N ILE A 337 -3.20 6.15 -3.30
CA ILE A 337 -3.29 5.23 -4.44
C ILE A 337 -2.18 4.18 -4.36
N TYR A 338 -0.90 4.57 -4.47
CA TYR A 338 0.20 3.64 -4.69
C TYR A 338 0.86 3.14 -3.40
N LYS A 339 0.77 3.91 -2.31
CA LYS A 339 1.34 3.60 -0.99
C LYS A 339 0.23 3.59 0.06
N SER A 340 -0.92 2.99 -0.29
CA SER A 340 -2.18 3.12 0.46
C SER A 340 -2.09 2.62 1.90
N HIS A 341 -1.18 1.68 2.20
CA HIS A 341 -0.90 1.26 3.58
C HIS A 341 -0.34 2.40 4.45
N LEU A 342 0.52 3.28 3.91
CA LEU A 342 1.05 4.46 4.63
C LEU A 342 -0.06 5.49 4.87
N SER A 343 -0.81 5.80 3.81
CA SER A 343 -1.99 6.68 3.91
C SER A 343 -2.99 6.15 4.94
N ASN A 344 -3.29 4.84 4.94
CA ASN A 344 -4.22 4.22 5.88
C ASN A 344 -3.70 4.27 7.33
N ALA A 345 -2.39 4.06 7.53
CA ALA A 345 -1.79 4.19 8.86
C ALA A 345 -1.94 5.62 9.42
N VAL A 346 -1.70 6.65 8.59
CA VAL A 346 -1.92 8.06 8.99
C VAL A 346 -3.40 8.34 9.26
N PHE A 347 -4.31 7.81 8.44
CA PHE A 347 -5.75 7.95 8.65
C PHE A 347 -6.20 7.37 10.00
N GLU A 348 -5.79 6.13 10.30
CA GLU A 348 -6.20 5.43 11.52
C GLU A 348 -5.56 5.99 12.78
N LEU A 349 -4.29 6.41 12.71
CA LEU A 349 -3.66 7.12 13.82
C LEU A 349 -4.33 8.48 14.06
N GLY A 350 -4.76 9.14 12.98
CA GLY A 350 -5.28 10.49 13.00
C GLY A 350 -4.15 11.53 13.06
N LYS A 351 -4.33 12.62 12.31
CA LYS A 351 -3.31 13.67 12.14
C LYS A 351 -2.76 14.23 13.46
N LYS A 352 -3.59 14.35 14.49
CA LYS A 352 -3.16 14.85 15.81
C LYS A 352 -2.17 13.91 16.49
N ASN A 353 -2.41 12.59 16.44
CA ASN A 353 -1.50 11.61 17.04
C ASN A 353 -0.21 11.49 16.24
N VAL A 354 -0.28 11.54 14.90
CA VAL A 354 0.92 11.55 14.06
C VAL A 354 1.80 12.76 14.38
N LEU A 355 1.20 13.96 14.52
CA LEU A 355 1.91 15.16 14.93
C LEU A 355 2.50 15.04 16.35
N ALA A 356 1.75 14.48 17.30
CA ALA A 356 2.26 14.22 18.64
C ALA A 356 3.47 13.29 18.62
N GLN A 357 3.49 12.25 17.78
CA GLN A 357 4.65 11.38 17.62
C GLN A 357 5.87 12.12 17.09
N ILE A 358 5.71 13.02 16.11
CA ILE A 358 6.79 13.88 15.61
C ILE A 358 7.37 14.73 16.73
N ILE A 359 6.50 15.42 17.49
CA ILE A 359 6.91 16.33 18.57
C ILE A 359 7.61 15.56 19.69
N ILE A 360 7.03 14.46 20.16
CA ILE A 360 7.60 13.63 21.23
C ILE A 360 8.95 13.04 20.80
N SER A 361 9.05 12.51 19.57
CA SER A 361 10.32 12.02 19.04
C SER A 361 11.36 13.13 18.93
N GLY A 362 10.98 14.34 18.54
CA GLY A 362 11.88 15.49 18.45
C GLY A 362 12.39 15.97 19.81
N ILE A 363 11.49 16.10 20.80
CA ILE A 363 11.86 16.45 22.18
C ILE A 363 12.79 15.39 22.76
N LEU A 364 12.45 14.12 22.61
CA LEU A 364 13.27 13.02 23.12
C LEU A 364 14.64 12.98 22.44
N ALA A 365 14.70 13.14 21.11
CA ALA A 365 15.97 13.21 20.38
C ALA A 365 16.84 14.36 20.91
N LEU A 366 16.28 15.55 21.11
CA LEU A 366 17.01 16.69 21.65
C LEU A 366 17.50 16.47 23.08
N ILE A 367 16.67 15.88 23.96
CA ILE A 367 17.08 15.54 25.33
C ILE A 367 18.25 14.56 25.31
N LEU A 368 18.16 13.50 24.51
CA LEU A 368 19.24 12.52 24.37
C LEU A 368 20.50 13.17 23.79
N THR A 369 20.38 14.02 22.78
CA THR A 369 21.50 14.80 22.25
C THR A 369 22.14 15.67 23.33
N CYS A 370 21.36 16.39 24.15
CA CYS A 370 21.89 17.22 25.22
C CYS A 370 22.66 16.40 26.27
N ILE A 371 22.12 15.24 26.66
CA ILE A 371 22.79 14.31 27.60
C ILE A 371 24.14 13.87 27.01
N VAL A 372 24.15 13.41 25.75
CA VAL A 372 25.37 12.96 25.07
C VAL A 372 26.36 14.11 24.90
N ALA A 373 25.90 15.29 24.50
CA ALA A 373 26.74 16.47 24.29
C ALA A 373 27.46 16.91 25.57
N VAL A 374 26.77 16.90 26.71
CA VAL A 374 27.37 17.24 28.01
C VAL A 374 28.34 16.15 28.46
N GLN A 375 27.96 14.86 28.36
CA GLN A 375 28.79 13.75 28.80
C GLN A 375 30.08 13.58 27.98
N THR A 376 30.04 13.92 26.69
CA THR A 376 31.18 13.81 25.76
C THR A 376 31.94 15.14 25.59
N ASN A 377 31.48 16.22 26.24
CA ASN A 377 31.98 17.58 26.05
C ASN A 377 31.90 18.07 24.58
N GLN A 378 30.92 17.57 23.81
CA GLN A 378 30.67 17.90 22.41
C GLN A 378 29.43 18.77 22.24
N ILE A 379 29.47 20.00 22.78
CA ILE A 379 28.31 20.93 22.80
C ILE A 379 27.79 21.25 21.38
N TYR A 380 28.62 21.16 20.35
CA TYR A 380 28.25 21.36 18.95
C TYR A 380 27.16 20.40 18.45
N LEU A 381 26.96 19.24 19.10
CA LEU A 381 25.88 18.30 18.74
C LEU A 381 24.49 18.94 18.85
N ILE A 382 24.28 19.84 19.82
CA ILE A 382 22.98 20.47 20.06
C ILE A 382 22.55 21.35 18.87
N PRO A 383 23.31 22.37 18.44
CA PRO A 383 22.94 23.16 17.27
C PRO A 383 22.90 22.32 15.98
N LEU A 384 23.76 21.31 15.83
CA LEU A 384 23.71 20.40 14.68
C LEU A 384 22.39 19.62 14.63
N THR A 385 21.91 19.09 15.76
CA THR A 385 20.60 18.41 15.85
C THR A 385 19.45 19.36 15.53
N ILE A 386 19.47 20.59 16.04
CA ILE A 386 18.41 21.57 15.81
C ILE A 386 18.35 21.94 14.31
N ILE A 387 19.50 22.25 13.71
CA ILE A 387 19.58 22.62 12.29
C ILE A 387 19.23 21.42 11.41
N GLY A 388 19.80 20.25 11.69
CA GLY A 388 19.51 19.02 10.95
C GLY A 388 18.04 18.62 11.02
N GLY A 389 17.44 18.68 12.21
CA GLY A 389 16.01 18.44 12.41
C GLY A 389 15.13 19.46 11.65
N PHE A 390 15.50 20.74 11.66
CA PHE A 390 14.80 21.76 10.87
C PHE A 390 14.87 21.47 9.37
N ILE A 391 16.06 21.17 8.83
CA ILE A 391 16.24 20.83 7.40
C ILE A 391 15.45 19.55 7.07
N GLY A 392 15.49 18.54 7.94
CA GLY A 392 14.75 17.29 7.79
C GLY A 392 13.24 17.49 7.73
N LEU A 393 12.67 18.34 8.59
CA LEU A 393 11.26 18.73 8.49
C LEU A 393 10.97 19.44 7.16
N GLN A 394 11.80 20.41 6.79
CA GLN A 394 11.65 21.20 5.57
C GLN A 394 11.89 20.41 4.27
N TYR A 395 12.39 19.17 4.37
CA TYR A 395 12.42 18.26 3.24
C TYR A 395 11.00 17.99 2.71
N SER A 396 10.06 17.70 3.61
CA SER A 396 8.67 17.36 3.24
C SER A 396 7.72 18.56 3.30
N VAL A 397 7.83 19.42 4.32
CA VAL A 397 6.86 20.50 4.55
C VAL A 397 7.32 21.87 4.06
N LYS A 398 6.34 22.78 3.89
CA LYS A 398 6.55 24.20 3.55
C LYS A 398 7.29 24.95 4.68
N PRO A 399 7.94 26.10 4.37
CA PRO A 399 7.99 26.78 3.08
C PRO A 399 8.93 26.17 2.03
N PHE A 400 9.98 25.44 2.42
CA PHE A 400 10.99 25.01 1.43
C PHE A 400 10.56 23.78 0.63
N LYS A 401 10.02 22.75 1.31
CA LYS A 401 9.60 21.47 0.70
C LYS A 401 10.66 20.94 -0.28
N PHE A 402 11.89 20.74 0.22
CA PHE A 402 13.06 20.44 -0.62
C PHE A 402 12.88 19.21 -1.51
N LYS A 403 12.02 18.25 -1.12
CA LYS A 403 11.68 17.08 -1.95
C LYS A 403 11.16 17.45 -3.35
N SER A 404 10.63 18.65 -3.53
CA SER A 404 10.09 19.16 -4.79
C SER A 404 10.87 20.37 -5.33
N GLN A 405 12.18 20.43 -5.12
CA GLN A 405 13.04 21.57 -5.50
C GLN A 405 14.24 21.18 -6.38
N GLY A 406 14.09 20.16 -7.22
CA GLY A 406 15.11 19.73 -8.18
C GLY A 406 16.41 19.32 -7.50
N ILE A 407 17.53 19.99 -7.83
CA ILE A 407 18.85 19.68 -7.24
C ILE A 407 18.89 19.82 -5.71
N TRP A 408 18.05 20.68 -5.13
CA TRP A 408 17.97 20.83 -3.68
C TRP A 408 17.40 19.59 -2.98
N GLN A 409 16.58 18.79 -3.67
CA GLN A 409 16.17 17.48 -3.15
C GLN A 409 17.40 16.62 -2.88
N LEU A 410 18.32 16.55 -3.85
CA LEU A 410 19.52 15.72 -3.75
C LEU A 410 20.43 16.20 -2.62
N LEU A 411 20.73 17.50 -2.57
CA LEU A 411 21.62 18.06 -1.54
C LEU A 411 21.01 17.97 -0.13
N CYS A 412 19.70 18.18 -0.02
CA CYS A 412 19.00 18.03 1.26
C CYS A 412 19.02 16.59 1.73
N LEU A 413 18.67 15.61 0.88
CA LEU A 413 18.71 14.19 1.23
C LEU A 413 20.13 13.74 1.59
N TRP A 414 21.12 14.15 0.79
CA TRP A 414 22.53 13.89 1.07
C TRP A 414 22.93 14.36 2.47
N GLY A 415 22.50 15.57 2.84
CA GLY A 415 22.80 16.16 4.14
C GLY A 415 22.08 15.47 5.31
N ILE A 416 20.78 15.21 5.18
CA ILE A 416 19.96 14.71 6.31
C ILE A 416 19.99 13.19 6.46
N ILE A 417 20.27 12.43 5.40
CA ILE A 417 20.32 10.96 5.44
C ILE A 417 21.76 10.48 5.63
N PHE A 418 22.74 11.04 4.90
CA PHE A 418 24.11 10.52 4.91
C PHE A 418 25.06 11.39 5.70
N PHE A 419 25.42 12.57 5.17
CA PHE A 419 26.54 13.34 5.69
C PHE A 419 26.33 13.78 7.15
N GLY A 420 25.16 14.35 7.47
CA GLY A 420 24.83 14.84 8.81
C GLY A 420 24.79 13.72 9.87
N PRO A 421 24.06 12.63 9.64
CA PRO A 421 24.06 11.48 10.54
C PRO A 421 25.45 10.84 10.73
N MET A 422 26.25 10.69 9.66
CA MET A 422 27.62 10.16 9.77
C MET A 422 28.53 11.10 10.58
N LEU A 423 28.41 12.41 10.35
CA LEU A 423 29.08 13.44 11.13
C LEU A 423 28.69 13.35 12.62
N TYR A 424 27.38 13.24 12.91
CA TYR A 424 26.88 13.09 14.26
C TYR A 424 27.46 11.83 14.92
N THR A 425 27.41 10.68 14.25
CA THR A 425 27.94 9.41 14.78
C THR A 425 29.43 9.47 15.06
N SER A 426 30.21 10.19 14.24
CA SER A 426 31.63 10.38 14.50
C SER A 426 31.89 11.32 15.70
N ILE A 427 31.08 12.37 15.87
CA ILE A 427 31.21 13.32 16.98
C ILE A 427 30.94 12.64 18.33
N ILE A 428 29.93 11.77 18.41
CA ILE A 428 29.62 11.06 19.67
C ILE A 428 30.70 10.08 20.11
N THR A 429 31.55 9.59 19.20
CA THR A 429 32.64 8.65 19.55
C THR A 429 33.94 9.36 19.90
N ASN A 430 34.47 10.20 19.00
CA ASN A 430 35.82 10.77 19.12
C ASN A 430 35.86 12.30 18.97
N GLY A 431 34.70 12.97 18.97
CA GLY A 431 34.61 14.40 18.68
C GLY A 431 34.70 14.71 17.19
N PHE A 432 35.01 15.97 16.85
CA PHE A 432 34.87 16.45 15.48
C PHE A 432 35.78 15.68 14.50
N PRO A 433 35.27 15.20 13.34
CA PRO A 433 36.02 14.30 12.48
C PRO A 433 37.14 15.02 11.72
N TYR A 434 38.18 14.28 11.35
CA TYR A 434 39.25 14.81 10.49
C TYR A 434 38.77 15.01 9.04
N TYR A 435 39.47 15.86 8.29
CA TYR A 435 39.11 16.17 6.89
C TYR A 435 38.94 14.93 6.00
N VAL A 436 39.78 13.90 6.18
CA VAL A 436 39.69 12.66 5.40
C VAL A 436 38.40 11.89 5.72
N GLN A 437 37.97 11.85 6.99
CA GLN A 437 36.71 11.23 7.38
C GLN A 437 35.51 12.01 6.82
N LEU A 438 35.53 13.34 6.90
CA LEU A 438 34.50 14.19 6.29
C LEU A 438 34.38 13.95 4.77
N LEU A 439 35.53 13.78 4.09
CA LEU A 439 35.56 13.47 2.66
C LEU A 439 34.98 12.08 2.38
N ILE A 440 35.31 11.07 3.20
CA ILE A 440 34.71 9.72 3.11
C ILE A 440 33.18 9.80 3.27
N PHE A 441 32.68 10.51 4.28
CA PHE A 441 31.24 10.67 4.51
C PHE A 441 30.55 11.36 3.34
N ALA A 442 31.16 12.42 2.80
CA ALA A 442 30.64 13.16 1.66
C ALA A 442 30.55 12.30 0.40
N LEU A 443 31.64 11.61 0.06
CA LEU A 443 31.73 10.76 -1.13
C LEU A 443 30.82 9.54 -1.02
N TYR A 444 30.75 8.90 0.15
CA TYR A 444 29.80 7.83 0.40
C TYR A 444 28.36 8.31 0.23
N GLY A 445 28.01 9.47 0.81
CA GLY A 445 26.68 10.05 0.63
C GLY A 445 26.36 10.32 -0.84
N PHE A 446 27.28 10.90 -1.61
CA PHE A 446 27.05 11.14 -3.05
C PHE A 446 26.90 9.84 -3.84
N HIS A 447 27.68 8.81 -3.49
CA HIS A 447 27.56 7.48 -4.09
C HIS A 447 26.16 6.91 -3.86
N GLN A 448 25.67 6.96 -2.62
CA GLN A 448 24.32 6.52 -2.27
C GLN A 448 23.22 7.38 -2.90
N MET A 449 23.44 8.69 -3.06
CA MET A 449 22.48 9.55 -3.77
C MET A 449 22.28 9.14 -5.22
N GLY A 450 23.33 8.68 -5.92
CA GLY A 450 23.19 8.14 -7.27
C GLY A 450 22.30 6.90 -7.31
N ILE A 451 22.38 6.02 -6.29
CA ILE A 451 21.50 4.85 -6.14
C ILE A 451 20.07 5.28 -5.81
N ILE A 452 19.87 6.23 -4.89
CA ILE A 452 18.55 6.76 -4.54
C ILE A 452 17.86 7.42 -5.74
N MET A 453 18.61 8.06 -6.62
CA MET A 453 18.06 8.62 -7.86
C MET A 453 17.45 7.55 -8.76
N LEU A 454 18.01 6.33 -8.79
CA LEU A 454 17.40 5.21 -9.52
C LEU A 454 16.05 4.83 -8.90
N ASN A 455 15.99 4.67 -7.57
CA ASN A 455 14.74 4.37 -6.88
C ASN A 455 13.70 5.48 -7.05
N THR A 456 14.12 6.74 -7.04
CA THR A 456 13.24 7.91 -7.26
C THR A 456 12.75 7.96 -8.71
N ALA A 457 13.48 7.38 -9.66
CA ALA A 457 13.08 7.38 -11.06
C ALA A 457 11.94 6.41 -11.37
N GLU A 458 11.70 5.41 -10.51
CA GLU A 458 10.51 4.55 -10.58
C GLU A 458 9.23 5.39 -10.45
N ASP A 459 9.27 6.43 -9.61
CA ASP A 459 8.15 7.34 -9.35
C ASP A 459 8.06 8.47 -10.41
N TYR A 460 8.91 8.52 -11.45
CA TYR A 460 9.01 9.65 -12.40
C TYR A 460 7.66 10.06 -13.03
N THR A 461 6.88 9.09 -13.50
CA THR A 461 5.59 9.37 -14.13
C THR A 461 4.57 9.87 -13.13
N GLU A 462 4.60 9.36 -11.90
CA GLU A 462 3.70 9.76 -10.83
C GLU A 462 4.06 11.16 -10.32
N ASP A 463 5.32 11.40 -10.01
CA ASP A 463 5.83 12.69 -9.56
C ASP A 463 5.47 13.80 -10.55
N LYS A 464 5.71 13.53 -11.85
CA LYS A 464 5.39 14.47 -12.92
C LYS A 464 3.89 14.76 -13.01
N ALA A 465 3.05 13.72 -12.89
CA ALA A 465 1.59 13.88 -12.92
C ALA A 465 1.06 14.68 -11.71
N ASN A 466 1.72 14.56 -10.56
CA ASN A 466 1.37 15.28 -9.32
C ASN A 466 2.06 16.64 -9.18
N GLY A 467 2.81 17.09 -10.19
CA GLY A 467 3.51 18.38 -10.17
C GLY A 467 4.68 18.45 -9.18
N LEU A 468 5.22 17.31 -8.75
CA LEU A 468 6.43 17.24 -7.93
C LEU A 468 7.66 17.49 -8.81
N ASN A 469 8.40 18.54 -8.49
CA ASN A 469 9.61 18.91 -9.21
C ASN A 469 10.85 18.25 -8.56
N THR A 470 10.89 16.92 -8.58
CA THR A 470 12.05 16.13 -8.12
C THR A 470 13.25 16.34 -9.04
N ILE A 471 14.46 15.93 -8.61
CA ILE A 471 15.65 16.01 -9.47
C ILE A 471 15.47 15.22 -10.77
N ILE A 472 14.77 14.08 -10.72
CA ILE A 472 14.49 13.25 -11.91
C ILE A 472 13.54 13.99 -12.85
N VAL A 473 12.48 14.61 -12.31
CA VAL A 473 11.54 15.41 -13.11
C VAL A 473 12.24 16.62 -13.74
N LYS A 474 13.07 17.34 -12.97
CA LYS A 474 13.77 18.55 -13.43
C LYS A 474 14.79 18.27 -14.54
N LEU A 475 15.57 17.21 -14.42
CA LEU A 475 16.57 16.83 -15.44
C LEU A 475 15.94 16.11 -16.63
N GLY A 476 14.80 15.44 -16.42
CA GLY A 476 14.22 14.46 -17.33
C GLY A 476 14.89 13.09 -17.17
N PHE A 477 14.12 12.03 -17.43
CA PHE A 477 14.49 10.65 -17.12
C PHE A 477 15.90 10.25 -17.60
N HIS A 478 16.20 10.36 -18.90
CA HIS A 478 17.50 9.94 -19.46
C HIS A 478 18.68 10.73 -18.90
N ARG A 479 18.56 12.06 -18.77
CA ARG A 479 19.64 12.90 -18.23
C ARG A 479 19.84 12.64 -16.74
N ALA A 480 18.76 12.40 -16.00
CA ALA A 480 18.82 12.03 -14.60
C ALA A 480 19.53 10.68 -14.39
N MET A 481 19.25 9.68 -15.23
CA MET A 481 19.92 8.37 -15.18
C MET A 481 21.40 8.46 -15.54
N ASN A 482 21.76 9.24 -16.56
CA ASN A 482 23.17 9.50 -16.86
C ASN A 482 23.87 10.22 -15.70
N PHE A 483 23.23 11.24 -15.12
CA PHE A 483 23.75 11.95 -13.97
C PHE A 483 23.95 11.03 -12.76
N ALA A 484 22.95 10.20 -12.43
CA ALA A 484 23.03 9.19 -11.36
C ALA A 484 24.18 8.20 -11.61
N TYR A 485 24.31 7.67 -12.83
CA TYR A 485 25.39 6.77 -13.22
C TYR A 485 26.77 7.39 -12.99
N TYR A 486 27.01 8.60 -13.52
CA TYR A 486 28.31 9.27 -13.33
C TYR A 486 28.55 9.62 -11.86
N LEU A 487 27.50 10.00 -11.12
CA LEU A 487 27.62 10.28 -9.69
C LEU A 487 28.09 9.04 -8.93
N VAL A 488 27.52 7.86 -9.20
CA VAL A 488 27.94 6.59 -8.58
C VAL A 488 29.40 6.28 -8.91
N ILE A 489 29.79 6.34 -10.18
CA ILE A 489 31.15 5.99 -10.63
C ILE A 489 32.19 6.94 -10.07
N ILE A 490 31.99 8.25 -10.22
CA ILE A 490 32.98 9.26 -9.82
C ILE A 490 33.13 9.27 -8.30
N SER A 491 32.03 9.34 -7.55
CA SER A 491 32.10 9.32 -6.09
C SER A 491 32.63 7.99 -5.56
N GLY A 492 32.31 6.87 -6.21
CA GLY A 492 32.85 5.55 -5.90
C GLY A 492 34.37 5.51 -6.07
N LEU A 493 34.90 5.93 -7.22
CA LEU A 493 36.35 5.96 -7.45
C LEU A 493 37.08 6.85 -6.45
N LEU A 494 36.57 8.06 -6.22
CA LEU A 494 37.14 8.98 -5.24
C LEU A 494 37.07 8.43 -3.81
N LEU A 495 35.99 7.73 -3.46
CA LEU A 495 35.83 7.10 -2.15
C LEU A 495 36.90 6.02 -1.93
N HIS A 496 37.13 5.16 -2.92
CA HIS A 496 38.17 4.12 -2.85
C HIS A 496 39.57 4.74 -2.73
N LEU A 497 39.88 5.78 -3.52
CA LEU A 497 41.16 6.48 -3.44
C LEU A 497 41.36 7.14 -2.07
N THR A 498 40.33 7.81 -1.56
CA THR A 498 40.37 8.47 -0.25
C THR A 498 40.54 7.45 0.88
N PHE A 499 39.85 6.32 0.80
CA PHE A 499 39.96 5.25 1.78
C PHE A 499 41.33 4.55 1.72
N ALA A 500 41.89 4.33 0.52
CA ALA A 500 43.24 3.80 0.37
C ALA A 500 44.29 4.76 0.96
N ALA A 501 44.15 6.07 0.73
CA ALA A 501 45.02 7.08 1.33
C ALA A 501 44.90 7.10 2.86
N PHE A 502 43.68 6.98 3.39
CA PHE A 502 43.44 6.86 4.83
C PHE A 502 44.13 5.64 5.43
N LEU A 503 43.96 4.45 4.82
CA LEU A 503 44.62 3.23 5.28
C LEU A 503 46.14 3.32 5.18
N TYR A 504 46.67 3.90 4.11
CA TYR A 504 48.11 4.12 3.98
C TYR A 504 48.67 4.99 5.11
N GLN A 505 47.98 6.07 5.47
CA GLN A 505 48.36 6.92 6.60
C GLN A 505 48.31 6.19 7.95
N GLN A 506 47.33 5.30 8.15
CA GLN A 506 47.21 4.52 9.38
C GLN A 506 48.23 3.37 9.48
N LEU A 507 48.63 2.79 8.36
CA LEU A 507 49.52 1.61 8.31
C LEU A 507 50.99 1.96 8.10
N SER A 508 51.33 3.16 7.64
CA SER A 508 52.72 3.58 7.43
C SER A 508 53.27 4.17 8.74
N PRO A 509 54.19 3.48 9.46
CA PRO A 509 54.63 3.89 10.80
C PRO A 509 55.63 5.06 10.82
N TRP A 510 55.73 5.81 9.72
CA TRP A 510 56.69 6.91 9.56
C TRP A 510 55.98 8.18 9.13
N TYR A 511 55.16 8.72 10.05
CA TYR A 511 55.01 10.14 10.33
C TYR A 511 54.47 10.34 11.75
#